data_AF-A0A432DYW9-F1
#
_entry.id   AF-A0A432DYW9-F1
#
_cell.length_a   1.000
_cell.length_b   1.000
_cell.length_c   1.000
_cell.angle_alpha   90.00
_cell.angle_beta   90.00
_cell.angle_gamma   90.00
#
_symmetry.space_group_name_H-M   'P 1'
#
loop_
_entity.id
_entity.type
_entity.pdbx_description
1 polymer ?
#
loop_
_entity_poly.entity_id
_entity_poly.type
_entity_poly.pdbx_seq_one_letter_code
_entity_poly.pdbx_strand_id
1 'polypeptide(L)'
;MLGTIAEQVNGKSWDDLIRQKIFVPLKMNHSSTSIDEMTRQSDFSYPYGLYQKKIEKVLFQKPDNDKPGAAVNSSAADLVNWIRLWLNYGSFENHELISKNT
;
A
#
# COMPACT_ATOMS: atom_id res chain seq x y z
N MET A 1 11.88 -10.73 3.14
CA MET A 1 12.07 -12.00 2.41
C MET A 1 11.01 -12.24 1.34
N LEU A 2 9.71 -12.29 1.65
CA LEU A 2 8.66 -12.53 0.63
C LEU A 2 8.63 -11.47 -0.49
N GLY A 3 8.83 -10.19 -0.17
CA GLY A 3 8.93 -9.14 -1.19
C GLY A 3 10.06 -9.38 -2.19
N THR A 4 11.25 -9.70 -1.70
CA THR A 4 12.41 -10.05 -2.54
C THR A 4 12.16 -11.28 -3.41
N ILE A 5 11.47 -12.31 -2.90
CA ILE A 5 11.10 -13.47 -3.70
C ILE A 5 10.16 -13.05 -4.83
N ALA A 6 9.16 -12.20 -4.55
CA ALA A 6 8.24 -11.70 -5.56
C ALA A 6 8.98 -10.92 -6.66
N GLU A 7 9.96 -10.09 -6.29
CA GLU A 7 10.81 -9.36 -7.24
C GLU A 7 11.58 -10.32 -8.15
N GLN A 8 12.27 -11.31 -7.57
CA GLN A 8 13.06 -12.28 -8.32
C GLN A 8 12.21 -13.10 -9.30
N VAL A 9 11.03 -13.55 -8.86
CA VAL A 9 10.12 -14.36 -9.70
C VAL A 9 9.53 -13.55 -10.86
N ASN A 10 9.29 -12.25 -10.66
CA ASN A 10 8.61 -11.41 -11.65
C ASN A 10 9.55 -10.53 -12.48
N GLY A 11 10.83 -10.38 -12.09
CA GLY A 11 11.78 -9.48 -12.74
C GLY A 11 11.41 -8.00 -12.64
N LYS A 12 10.63 -7.62 -11.61
CA LYS A 12 10.15 -6.25 -11.37
C LYS A 12 10.41 -5.86 -9.92
N SER A 13 10.51 -4.56 -9.64
CA SER A 13 10.61 -4.07 -8.26
C SER A 13 9.33 -4.39 -7.46
N TRP A 14 9.44 -4.50 -6.14
CA TRP A 14 8.29 -4.73 -5.28
C TRP A 14 7.27 -3.59 -5.41
N ASP A 15 7.74 -2.34 -5.50
CA ASP A 15 6.90 -1.16 -5.73
C ASP A 15 6.07 -1.29 -7.02
N ASP A 16 6.71 -1.70 -8.12
CA ASP A 16 6.02 -1.91 -9.40
C ASP A 16 4.99 -3.04 -9.29
N LEU A 17 5.31 -4.11 -8.57
CA LEU A 17 4.38 -5.23 -8.38
C LEU A 17 3.15 -4.80 -7.59
N ILE A 18 3.31 -4.10 -6.46
CA ILE A 18 2.17 -3.60 -5.68
C ILE A 18 1.33 -2.63 -6.52
N ARG A 19 1.97 -1.70 -7.23
CA ARG A 19 1.26 -0.75 -8.08
C ARG A 19 0.47 -1.45 -9.20
N GLN A 20 1.09 -2.38 -9.92
CA GLN A 20 0.51 -3.02 -11.10
C GLN A 20 -0.49 -4.13 -10.75
N LYS A 21 -0.28 -4.86 -9.65
CA LYS A 21 -1.09 -6.03 -9.29
C LYS A 21 -2.17 -5.71 -8.25
N ILE A 22 -2.02 -4.64 -7.47
CA ILE A 22 -2.95 -4.28 -6.39
C ILE A 22 -3.55 -2.89 -6.63
N PHE A 23 -2.75 -1.83 -6.62
CA PHE A 23 -3.31 -0.48 -6.58
C PHE A 23 -4.09 -0.10 -7.84
N VAL A 24 -3.51 -0.32 -9.03
CA VAL A 24 -4.16 0.02 -10.30
C VAL A 24 -5.43 -0.82 -10.53
N PRO A 25 -5.42 -2.16 -10.41
CA PRO A 25 -6.62 -2.97 -10.62
C PRO A 25 -7.77 -2.67 -9.65
N LEU A 26 -7.44 -2.23 -8.42
CA LEU A 26 -8.43 -1.92 -7.39
C LEU A 26 -8.77 -0.43 -7.29
N LYS A 27 -8.30 0.38 -8.25
CA LYS A 27 -8.54 1.83 -8.29
C LYS A 27 -8.14 2.54 -6.99
N MET A 28 -7.06 2.08 -6.34
CA MET A 28 -6.49 2.67 -5.13
C MET A 28 -5.56 3.83 -5.50
N ASN A 29 -6.13 4.88 -6.07
CA ASN A 29 -5.39 5.96 -6.73
C ASN A 29 -4.61 6.89 -5.78
N HIS A 30 -4.90 6.82 -4.47
CA HIS A 30 -4.20 7.60 -3.44
C HIS A 30 -3.19 6.75 -2.67
N SER A 31 -3.08 5.46 -3.01
CA SER A 31 -2.17 4.54 -2.34
C SER A 31 -0.79 4.56 -2.97
N SER A 32 0.25 4.52 -2.15
CA SER A 32 1.64 4.54 -2.58
C SER A 32 2.51 3.64 -1.71
N THR A 33 3.69 3.29 -2.20
CA THR A 33 4.73 2.57 -1.46
C THR A 33 5.91 3.47 -1.07
N SER A 34 5.74 4.80 -1.20
CA SER A 34 6.77 5.80 -0.99
C SER A 34 6.24 6.99 -0.20
N ILE A 35 6.91 7.32 0.90
CA ILE A 35 6.62 8.54 1.68
C ILE A 35 6.80 9.80 0.82
N ASP A 36 7.77 9.81 -0.11
CA ASP A 36 7.99 10.96 -0.99
C ASP A 36 6.87 11.13 -2.01
N GLU A 37 6.21 10.05 -2.42
CA GLU A 37 5.01 10.12 -3.25
C GLU A 37 3.79 10.57 -2.44
N MET A 38 3.58 9.97 -1.26
CA MET A 38 2.49 10.34 -0.35
C MET A 38 2.52 11.84 0.01
N THR A 39 3.69 12.38 0.38
CA THR A 39 3.83 13.78 0.79
C THR A 39 3.68 14.79 -0.37
N ARG A 40 3.65 14.33 -1.63
CA ARG A 40 3.30 15.16 -2.79
C ARG A 40 1.80 15.23 -3.07
N GLN A 41 0.99 14.37 -2.44
CA GLN A 41 -0.47 14.42 -2.57
C GLN A 41 -1.00 15.66 -1.84
N SER A 42 -2.12 16.22 -2.32
CA SER A 42 -2.75 17.37 -1.67
C SER A 42 -3.40 17.03 -0.33
N ASP A 43 -3.75 15.76 -0.13
CA ASP A 43 -4.44 15.24 1.05
C ASP A 43 -3.63 14.10 1.68
N PHE A 44 -2.65 14.45 2.51
CA PHE A 44 -1.85 13.52 3.29
C PHE A 44 -1.83 13.93 4.77
N SER A 45 -1.56 12.97 5.66
CA SER A 45 -1.46 13.23 7.09
C SER A 45 0.00 13.28 7.57
N TYR A 46 0.25 14.10 8.60
CA TYR A 46 1.51 14.05 9.33
C TYR A 46 1.43 13.03 10.48
N PRO A 47 2.54 12.35 10.79
CA PRO A 47 2.62 11.51 11.97
C PRO A 47 2.77 12.40 13.21
N TYR A 48 2.10 12.01 14.28
CA TYR A 48 2.21 12.64 15.59
C TYR A 48 2.56 11.59 16.64
N GLY A 49 3.43 11.96 17.57
CA GLY A 49 3.86 11.11 18.68
C GLY A 49 3.63 11.79 20.03
N LEU A 50 3.50 10.98 21.09
CA LEU A 50 3.42 11.47 22.47
C LEU A 50 4.80 11.46 23.12
N TYR A 51 5.34 12.63 23.45
CA TYR A 51 6.60 12.78 24.16
C TYR A 51 6.38 13.66 25.39
N GLN A 52 6.77 13.17 26.58
CA GLN A 52 6.62 13.90 27.85
C GLN A 52 5.21 14.51 28.05
N LYS A 53 4.15 13.75 27.74
CA LYS A 53 2.73 14.17 27.81
C LYS A 53 2.33 15.27 26.82
N LYS A 54 3.13 15.56 25.81
CA LYS A 54 2.80 16.48 24.71
C LYS A 54 2.70 15.73 23.39
N ILE A 55 1.71 16.10 22.57
CA ILE A 55 1.55 15.58 21.22
C ILE A 55 2.34 16.49 20.28
N GLU A 56 3.29 15.92 19.57
CA GLU A 56 4.18 16.66 18.68
C GLU A 56 4.24 15.96 17.32
N LYS A 57 4.42 16.76 16.26
CA LYS A 57 4.67 16.25 14.92
C LYS A 57 6.04 15.56 14.91
N VAL A 58 6.10 14.35 14.38
CA VAL A 58 7.36 13.58 14.28
C VAL A 58 7.81 13.45 12.83
N LEU A 59 9.02 12.93 12.63
CA LEU A 59 9.54 12.63 11.30
C LEU A 59 8.79 11.43 10.70
N PHE A 60 8.61 11.44 9.38
CA PHE A 60 8.19 10.23 8.68
C PHE A 60 9.29 9.18 8.78
N GLN A 61 8.90 7.97 9.16
CA GLN A 61 9.74 6.80 8.98
C GLN A 61 9.70 6.40 7.51
N LYS A 62 10.88 6.29 6.87
CA LYS A 62 11.01 5.81 5.49
C LYS A 62 11.53 4.37 5.54
N PRO A 63 10.67 3.36 5.29
CA PRO A 63 11.10 1.98 5.18
C PRO A 63 12.02 1.80 3.96
N ASP A 64 12.95 0.86 4.04
CA ASP A 64 13.87 0.52 2.94
C ASP A 64 13.81 -0.99 2.65
N ASN A 65 14.66 -1.79 3.27
CA ASN A 65 14.62 -3.26 3.10
C ASN A 65 13.38 -3.92 3.71
N ASP A 66 12.66 -3.22 4.57
CA ASP A 66 11.43 -3.62 5.26
C ASP A 66 10.16 -3.07 4.59
N LYS A 67 10.29 -2.40 3.42
CA LYS A 67 9.16 -1.85 2.66
C LYS A 67 7.98 -2.82 2.49
N PRO A 68 8.18 -4.11 2.17
CA PRO A 68 7.07 -5.07 2.07
C PRO A 68 6.19 -5.21 3.31
N GLY A 69 6.71 -4.87 4.50
CA GLY A 69 5.96 -4.93 5.75
C GLY A 69 5.43 -3.59 6.25
N ALA A 70 5.89 -2.46 5.71
CA ALA A 70 5.68 -1.14 6.34
C ALA A 70 5.42 0.03 5.39
N ALA A 71 5.61 -0.12 4.07
CA ALA A 71 5.67 1.04 3.18
C ALA A 71 4.35 1.45 2.51
N VAL A 72 3.28 0.67 2.68
CA VAL A 72 1.99 1.02 2.08
C VAL A 72 1.37 2.19 2.85
N ASN A 73 1.20 3.31 2.14
CA ASN A 73 0.44 4.47 2.59
C ASN A 73 -0.87 4.48 1.78
N SER A 74 -2.01 4.68 2.44
CA SER A 74 -3.31 4.57 1.79
C SER A 74 -4.37 5.41 2.50
N SER A 75 -5.50 5.61 1.84
CA SER A 75 -6.70 6.21 2.42
C SER A 75 -7.70 5.12 2.83
N ALA A 76 -8.63 5.47 3.72
CA ALA A 76 -9.73 4.56 4.06
C ALA A 76 -10.55 4.19 2.81
N ALA A 77 -10.80 5.15 1.92
CA ALA A 77 -11.55 4.94 0.69
C ALA A 77 -10.87 3.93 -0.25
N ASP A 78 -9.55 4.02 -0.40
CA ASP A 78 -8.77 3.08 -1.21
C ASP A 78 -8.77 1.67 -0.59
N LEU A 79 -8.56 1.57 0.74
CA LEU A 79 -8.57 0.28 1.44
C LEU A 79 -9.93 -0.43 1.38
N VAL A 80 -11.04 0.30 1.27
CA VAL A 80 -12.36 -0.34 1.04
C VAL A 80 -12.36 -1.17 -0.25
N ASN A 81 -11.65 -0.76 -1.30
CA ASN A 81 -11.58 -1.56 -2.53
C ASN A 81 -10.78 -2.86 -2.33
N TRP A 82 -9.72 -2.83 -1.51
CA TRP A 82 -9.03 -4.06 -1.08
C TRP A 82 -9.96 -5.00 -0.31
N ILE A 83 -10.77 -4.45 0.60
CA ILE A 83 -11.75 -5.25 1.36
C ILE A 83 -12.82 -5.83 0.43
N ARG A 84 -13.34 -5.04 -0.52
CA ARG A 84 -14.33 -5.48 -1.51
C ARG A 84 -13.84 -6.65 -2.36
N LEU A 85 -12.55 -6.65 -2.74
CA LEU A 85 -11.93 -7.76 -3.46
C LEU A 85 -12.08 -9.08 -2.66
N TRP A 86 -11.71 -9.07 -1.38
CA TRP A 86 -11.76 -10.27 -0.55
C TRP A 86 -13.19 -10.72 -0.24
N LEU A 87 -14.10 -9.78 0.02
CA LEU A 87 -15.52 -10.08 0.25
C LEU A 87 -16.20 -10.64 -1.00
N ASN A 88 -15.70 -10.30 -2.18
CA ASN A 88 -16.16 -10.81 -3.46
C ASN A 88 -15.24 -11.90 -4.02
N TYR A 89 -14.57 -12.64 -3.13
CA TYR A 89 -13.81 -13.85 -3.44
C TYR A 89 -12.77 -13.68 -4.56
N GLY A 90 -12.02 -12.59 -4.50
CA GLY A 90 -10.95 -12.30 -5.46
C GLY A 90 -11.42 -11.63 -6.75
N SER A 91 -12.69 -11.26 -6.85
CA SER A 91 -13.22 -10.45 -7.96
C SER A 91 -13.46 -9.00 -7.55
N PHE A 92 -13.10 -8.04 -8.41
CA PHE A 92 -13.38 -6.62 -8.22
C PHE A 92 -13.99 -6.03 -9.48
N GLU A 93 -15.17 -5.41 -9.37
CA GLU A 93 -15.91 -4.80 -10.49
C GLU A 93 -15.96 -5.69 -11.76
N ASN A 94 -16.40 -6.94 -11.59
CA ASN A 94 -16.52 -7.96 -12.64
C ASN A 94 -15.20 -8.47 -13.25
N HIS A 95 -14.05 -8.15 -12.65
CA HIS A 95 -12.76 -8.71 -13.03
C HIS A 95 -12.27 -9.66 -11.95
N GLU A 96 -11.98 -10.92 -12.30
CA GLU A 96 -11.30 -11.85 -11.41
C GLU A 96 -9.81 -11.47 -11.35
N LEU A 97 -9.35 -11.06 -10.17
CA LEU A 97 -7.95 -10.68 -9.93
C LEU A 97 -7.20 -11.74 -9.13
N ILE A 98 -7.92 -12.49 -8.29
CA ILE A 98 -7.40 -13.62 -7.51
C ILE A 98 -8.38 -14.78 -7.70
N SER A 99 -7.88 -15.94 -8.11
CA SER A 99 -8.72 -17.13 -8.26
C SER A 99 -9.14 -17.67 -6.89
N LYS A 100 -10.37 -18.16 -6.77
CA LYS A 100 -10.89 -18.81 -5.55
C LYS A 100 -10.10 -20.05 -5.11
N ASN A 101 -9.33 -20.66 -6.01
CA ASN A 101 -8.59 -21.90 -5.77
C ASN A 101 -7.10 -21.68 -5.50
N THR A 102 -6.71 -20.47 -5.08
CA THR A 102 -5.31 -20.14 -4.73
C THR A 102 -4.97 -20.66 -3.33
#